data_AF-A0A6G0ZHJ8-F1
#
_entry.id   AF-A0A6G0ZHJ8-F1
#
_cell.length_a   1.000
_cell.length_b   1.000
_cell.length_c   1.000
_cell.angle_alpha   90.00
_cell.angle_beta   90.00
_cell.angle_gamma   90.00
#
_symmetry.space_group_name_H-M   'P 1'
#
loop_
_entity.id
_entity.type
_entity.pdbx_description
1 polymer ?
#
loop_
_entity_poly.entity_id
_entity_poly.type
_entity_poly.pdbx_seq_one_letter_code
_entity_poly.pdbx_strand_id
1 'polypeptide(L)'
;MRFAGYCLNIPHEPHDYRPVSQALRLDSLSARRDNFGIAFIQRLIEGRVDAPRILEELSFRIPSNTRLQNTFYTTTNKSNFSRNAPLSRLMHNLNNSSEY
;
A
#
# COMPACT_ATOMS: atom_id res chain seq x y z
N MET A 1 -16.30 12.22 2.78
CA MET A 1 -16.13 13.45 1.98
C MET A 1 -17.38 14.34 1.96
N ARG A 2 -18.56 13.86 2.38
CA ARG A 2 -19.78 14.67 2.46
C ARG A 2 -19.61 15.99 3.24
N PHE A 3 -18.99 15.94 4.42
CA PHE A 3 -18.75 17.13 5.23
C PHE A 3 -17.87 18.16 4.50
N ALA A 4 -16.78 17.72 3.89
CA ALA A 4 -15.91 18.60 3.10
C ALA A 4 -16.64 19.21 1.89
N GLY A 5 -17.44 18.41 1.17
CA GLY A 5 -18.26 18.91 0.06
C GLY A 5 -19.29 19.95 0.50
N TYR A 6 -19.89 19.77 1.69
CA TYR A 6 -20.79 20.75 2.30
C TYR A 6 -20.06 22.05 2.67
N CYS A 7 -18.96 21.97 3.42
CA CYS A 7 -18.20 23.14 3.86
C CYS A 7 -17.61 23.96 2.69
N LEU A 8 -17.19 23.29 1.62
CA LEU A 8 -16.56 23.91 0.46
C LEU A 8 -17.56 24.23 -0.66
N ASN A 9 -18.85 23.99 -0.43
CA ASN A 9 -19.93 24.21 -1.38
C ASN A 9 -19.67 23.55 -2.76
N ILE A 10 -19.16 22.32 -2.75
CA ILE A 10 -18.85 21.57 -3.96
C ILE A 10 -20.09 20.73 -4.35
N PRO A 11 -20.74 21.04 -5.48
CA PRO A 11 -21.88 20.26 -5.94
C PRO A 11 -21.43 18.85 -6.33
N HIS A 12 -22.14 17.84 -5.82
CA HIS A 12 -21.91 16.45 -6.14
C HIS A 12 -23.15 15.62 -5.84
N GLU A 13 -23.34 14.54 -6.61
CA GLU A 13 -24.42 13.60 -6.37
C GLU A 13 -24.21 12.84 -5.05
N PRO A 14 -25.30 12.38 -4.39
CA PRO A 14 -25.19 11.53 -3.22
C PRO A 14 -24.27 10.33 -3.50
N HIS A 15 -23.27 10.14 -2.64
CA HIS A 15 -22.26 9.08 -2.73
C HIS A 15 -21.25 9.18 -3.88
N ASP A 16 -21.38 10.11 -4.83
CA ASP A 16 -20.34 10.41 -5.80
C ASP A 16 -19.41 11.51 -5.28
N TYR A 17 -18.35 11.11 -4.56
CA TYR A 17 -17.39 12.06 -4.00
C TYR A 17 -16.22 12.39 -4.93
N ARG A 18 -16.26 11.95 -6.20
CA ARG A 18 -15.19 12.23 -7.17
C ARG A 18 -14.95 13.74 -7.35
N PRO A 19 -15.99 14.60 -7.47
CA PRO A 19 -15.79 16.05 -7.59
C PRO A 19 -15.08 16.64 -6.37
N VAL A 20 -15.44 16.18 -5.17
CA VAL A 20 -14.83 16.63 -3.92
C VAL A 20 -13.36 16.21 -3.85
N SER A 21 -13.02 14.96 -4.22
CA SER A 21 -11.62 14.52 -4.26
C SER A 21 -10.79 15.25 -5.30
N GLN A 22 -11.35 15.54 -6.48
CA GLN A 22 -10.65 16.26 -7.54
C GLN A 22 -10.39 17.71 -7.15
N ALA A 23 -11.40 18.39 -6.59
CA ALA A 23 -11.26 19.75 -6.08
C ALA A 23 -10.18 19.87 -5.00
N LEU A 24 -10.09 18.86 -4.12
CA LEU A 24 -9.08 18.79 -3.07
C LEU A 24 -7.73 18.19 -3.53
N ARG A 25 -7.60 17.81 -4.81
CA ARG A 25 -6.42 17.13 -5.38
C ARG A 25 -5.99 15.91 -4.54
N LEU A 26 -6.98 15.16 -4.05
CA LEU A 26 -6.74 13.98 -3.23
C LEU A 26 -6.59 12.75 -4.11
N ASP A 27 -5.49 12.05 -3.91
CA ASP A 27 -5.35 10.69 -4.42
C ASP A 27 -6.45 9.77 -3.87
N SER A 28 -6.74 8.73 -4.64
CA SER A 28 -7.68 7.69 -4.22
C SER A 28 -7.25 7.10 -2.87
N LEU A 29 -8.23 6.61 -2.09
CA LEU A 29 -7.93 5.99 -0.82
C LEU A 29 -7.04 4.73 -0.99
N SER A 30 -7.20 4.00 -2.09
CA SER A 30 -6.34 2.86 -2.42
C SER A 30 -4.89 3.31 -2.66
N ALA A 31 -4.67 4.30 -3.53
CA ALA A 31 -3.33 4.81 -3.83
C ALA A 31 -2.61 5.30 -2.57
N ARG A 32 -3.30 6.06 -1.71
CA ARG A 32 -2.72 6.51 -0.42
C ARG A 32 -2.38 5.36 0.51
N ARG A 33 -3.21 4.32 0.57
CA ARG A 33 -2.94 3.12 1.39
C ARG A 33 -1.74 2.34 0.87
N ASP A 34 -1.57 2.26 -0.44
CA ASP A 34 -0.46 1.55 -1.06
C ASP A 34 0.85 2.33 -0.87
N ASN A 35 0.84 3.65 -1.11
CA ASN A 35 1.97 4.53 -0.85
C ASN A 35 2.41 4.52 0.62
N PHE A 36 1.45 4.60 1.56
CA PHE A 36 1.74 4.48 2.99
C PHE A 36 2.37 3.13 3.32
N GLY A 37 1.86 2.07 2.72
CA GLY A 37 2.36 0.72 2.88
C GLY A 37 3.82 0.55 2.44
N ILE A 38 4.14 1.08 1.25
CA ILE A 38 5.50 1.11 0.70
C ILE A 38 6.43 1.89 1.62
N ALA A 39 6.04 3.11 2.00
CA ALA A 39 6.82 3.97 2.89
C ALA A 39 7.03 3.32 4.27
N PHE A 40 6.04 2.62 4.80
CA PHE A 40 6.14 1.90 6.06
C PHE A 40 7.20 0.80 6.00
N ILE A 41 7.16 -0.06 4.98
CA ILE A 41 8.15 -1.14 4.81
C ILE A 41 9.56 -0.58 4.59
N GLN A 42 9.71 0.45 3.76
CA GLN A 42 11.00 1.12 3.55
C GLN A 42 11.57 1.66 4.86
N ARG A 43 10.77 2.41 5.63
CA ARG A 43 11.20 2.96 6.92
C ARG A 43 11.49 1.88 7.96
N LEU A 44 10.81 0.74 7.90
CA LEU A 44 11.08 -0.41 8.76
C LEU A 44 12.44 -1.02 8.43
N ILE A 45 12.78 -1.19 7.14
CA ILE A 45 14.09 -1.71 6.69
C ILE A 45 15.22 -0.72 7.01
N GLU A 46 14.97 0.58 6.83
CA GLU A 46 15.93 1.65 7.15
C GLU A 46 16.16 1.82 8.67
N GLY A 47 15.43 1.11 9.52
CA GLY A 47 15.50 1.26 10.98
C GLY A 47 14.89 2.56 11.51
N ARG A 48 14.15 3.30 10.68
CA ARG A 48 13.40 4.51 11.09
C ARG A 48 12.11 4.18 11.84
N VAL A 49 11.66 2.94 11.78
CA VAL A 49 10.58 2.38 12.60
C VAL A 49 11.17 1.24 13.41
N ASP A 50 11.23 1.42 14.74
CA ASP A 50 11.73 0.40 15.65
C ASP A 50 10.63 -0.63 15.95
N ALA A 51 10.55 -1.65 15.10
CA ALA A 51 9.60 -2.76 15.25
C ALA A 51 10.23 -4.09 14.80
N PRO A 52 11.19 -4.64 15.58
CA PRO A 52 11.96 -5.82 15.19
C PRO A 52 11.07 -7.03 14.94
N ARG A 53 10.01 -7.22 15.74
CA ARG A 53 9.04 -8.31 15.54
C ARG A 53 8.34 -8.26 14.18
N ILE A 54 8.09 -7.07 13.65
CA ILE A 54 7.45 -6.91 12.33
C ILE A 54 8.50 -7.13 11.24
N LEU A 55 9.73 -6.69 11.46
CA LEU A 55 10.85 -6.90 10.55
C LEU A 55 11.17 -8.40 10.39
N GLU A 56 11.12 -9.17 11.48
CA GLU A 56 11.31 -10.63 11.49
C GLU A 56 10.27 -11.39 10.65
N GLU A 57 9.05 -10.86 10.54
CA GLU A 57 7.96 -11.44 9.74
C GLU A 57 8.09 -11.15 8.23
N LEU A 58 9.01 -10.27 7.82
CA LEU A 58 9.22 -9.97 6.41
C LEU A 58 9.96 -11.13 5.72
N SER A 59 9.36 -11.63 4.64
CA SER A 59 9.89 -12.76 3.88
C SER A 59 10.88 -12.30 2.82
N PHE A 60 12.07 -11.86 3.21
CA PHE A 60 13.11 -11.43 2.28
C PHE A 60 13.53 -12.58 1.35
N ARG A 61 13.65 -12.24 0.07
CA ARG A 61 14.16 -13.15 -0.95
C ARG A 61 15.63 -12.83 -1.20
N ILE A 62 16.48 -13.83 -0.97
CA ILE A 62 17.92 -13.71 -1.25
C ILE A 62 18.09 -13.68 -2.77
N PRO A 63 18.76 -12.66 -3.33
CA PRO A 63 19.06 -12.60 -4.75
C PRO A 63 19.82 -13.86 -5.19
N SER A 64 19.41 -14.42 -6.32
CA SER A 64 20.04 -15.58 -6.95
C SER A 64 20.05 -15.36 -8.46
N ASN A 65 20.78 -16.20 -9.20
CA ASN A 65 20.89 -16.14 -10.67
C ASN A 65 19.58 -16.50 -11.41
N THR A 66 18.43 -16.33 -10.77
CA THR A 66 17.10 -16.50 -11.36
C THR A 66 16.64 -15.22 -12.06
N ARG A 67 15.81 -15.36 -13.09
CA ARG A 67 15.20 -14.20 -13.78
C ARG A 67 14.27 -13.34 -12.90
N LEU A 68 13.75 -13.89 -11.80
CA LEU A 68 12.91 -13.16 -10.87
C LEU A 68 13.80 -12.32 -9.94
N GLN A 69 13.59 -11.01 -9.87
CA GLN A 69 14.39 -10.06 -9.07
C GLN A 69 13.60 -9.43 -7.90
N ASN A 70 12.51 -10.07 -7.48
CA ASN A 70 11.67 -9.57 -6.39
C ASN A 70 12.42 -9.57 -5.05
N THR A 71 12.24 -8.50 -4.26
CA THR A 71 12.81 -8.32 -2.92
C THR A 71 12.19 -9.26 -1.88
N PHE A 72 10.89 -9.56 -2.00
CA PHE A 72 10.18 -10.43 -1.07
C PHE A 72 9.64 -11.70 -1.75
N TYR A 73 9.47 -12.76 -0.96
CA TYR A 73 8.72 -13.94 -1.38
C TYR A 73 7.22 -13.64 -1.43
N THR A 74 6.62 -13.82 -2.61
CA THR A 74 5.17 -13.79 -2.76
C THR A 74 4.61 -15.19 -2.45
N THR A 75 3.97 -15.35 -1.28
CA THR A 75 3.35 -16.62 -0.91
C THR A 75 2.09 -16.89 -1.73
N THR A 76 1.91 -18.14 -2.18
CA THR A 76 0.65 -18.61 -2.78
C THR A 76 -0.37 -18.81 -1.67
N ASN A 77 -1.27 -17.85 -1.53
CA ASN A 77 -2.30 -17.86 -0.49
C ASN A 77 -3.53 -18.64 -0.93
N LYS A 78 -4.04 -19.51 -0.05
CA LYS A 78 -5.24 -20.33 -0.32
C LYS A 78 -6.54 -19.52 -0.30
N SER A 79 -6.57 -18.38 0.39
CA SER A 79 -7.77 -17.54 0.54
C SER A 79 -7.47 -16.07 0.23
N ASN A 80 -8.50 -15.34 -0.18
CA ASN A 80 -8.43 -13.88 -0.33
C ASN A 80 -8.15 -13.18 1.00
N PHE A 81 -8.59 -13.75 2.12
CA PHE A 81 -8.31 -13.20 3.45
C PHE A 81 -6.80 -13.20 3.74
N SER A 82 -6.15 -14.35 3.57
CA SER A 82 -4.70 -14.48 3.77
C SER A 82 -3.90 -13.64 2.77
N ARG A 83 -4.34 -13.58 1.50
CA ARG A 83 -3.71 -12.73 0.48
C ARG A 83 -3.75 -11.25 0.83
N ASN A 84 -4.85 -10.80 1.44
CA ASN A 84 -5.03 -9.41 1.85
C ASN A 84 -4.56 -9.13 3.28
N ALA A 85 -3.88 -10.10 3.93
CA ALA A 85 -3.22 -9.84 5.20
C ALA A 85 -2.23 -8.68 5.04
N PRO A 86 -2.06 -7.82 6.05
CA PRO A 86 -1.34 -6.56 5.90
C PRO A 86 0.06 -6.74 5.32
N LEU A 87 0.92 -7.55 5.94
CA LEU A 87 2.31 -7.74 5.49
C LEU A 87 2.39 -8.40 4.11
N SER A 88 1.57 -9.42 3.86
CA SER A 88 1.53 -10.09 2.54
C SER A 88 1.14 -9.13 1.42
N ARG A 89 0.13 -8.29 1.66
CA ARG A 89 -0.31 -7.26 0.71
C ARG A 89 0.78 -6.22 0.47
N LEU A 90 1.44 -5.75 1.52
CA LEU A 90 2.50 -4.75 1.43
C LEU A 90 3.74 -5.27 0.68
N MET A 91 4.21 -6.48 1.00
CA MET A 91 5.34 -7.11 0.31
C MET A 91 5.03 -7.36 -1.17
N HIS A 92 3.80 -7.79 -1.48
CA HIS A 92 3.36 -7.97 -2.86
C HIS A 92 3.31 -6.64 -3.63
N ASN A 93 2.75 -5.59 -3.02
CA ASN A 93 2.71 -4.27 -3.62
C ASN A 93 4.12 -3.71 -3.87
N LEU A 94 5.07 -3.91 -2.95
CA LEU A 94 6.44 -3.43 -3.14
C LEU A 94 7.14 -4.13 -4.30
N ASN A 95 7.00 -5.45 -4.40
CA ASN A 95 7.53 -6.23 -5.52
C ASN A 95 7.00 -5.72 -6.89
N ASN A 96 5.73 -5.32 -6.95
CA ASN A 96 5.12 -4.79 -8.18
C ASN A 96 5.43 -3.30 -8.41
N SER A 97 5.79 -2.55 -7.38
CA SER A 97 6.16 -1.13 -7.50
C SER A 97 7.59 -0.90 -8.02
N SER A 98 8.44 -1.93 -7.96
CA SER A 98 9.84 -1.88 -8.38
C SER A 98 10.04 -1.95 -9.92
N GLU A 99 9.02 -1.62 -10.71
CA GLU A 99 9.10 -1.59 -12.19
C GLU A 99 9.67 -0.26 -12.76
N TYR A 100 10.68 0.32 -12.10
CA TYR A 100 11.49 1.41 -12.67
C TYR A 100 12.98 1.06 -12.65
#